data_AF-A0A496RIK0-F1
#
_entry.id   AF-A0A496RIK0-F1
#
_cell.length_a   1.000
_cell.length_b   1.000
_cell.length_c   1.000
_cell.angle_alpha   90.00
_cell.angle_beta   90.00
_cell.angle_gamma   90.00
#
_symmetry.space_group_name_H-M   'P 1'
#
loop_
_entity.id
_entity.type
_entity.pdbx_description
1 polymer ?
#
loop_
_entity_poly.entity_id
_entity_poly.type
_entity_poly.pdbx_seq_one_letter_code
_entity_poly.pdbx_strand_id
1 'polypeptide(L)'
;MTGIKNKTLEKIEEKMEIMDKNSLRYQVLDCTENFKSSWIALGRALYSVYKDKLYKEWGYASFDTYIEREIGIKKQTSMKLLRSYYFLEKEEPEYLQKDYADSQNAVSLPSYEPVDILRKAKNKKLDTLDYLHLKKRILDEGQEASIVRRDLTEIIRQREELDPEEARQKRKIATAGGFWVCSKQ
;
A
#
# COMPACT_ATOMS: atom_id res chain seq x y z
N MET A 1 -29.27 -17.00 6.11
CA MET A 1 -27.96 -17.67 6.09
C MET A 1 -26.96 -16.74 6.75
N THR A 2 -26.75 -16.90 8.06
CA THR A 2 -25.83 -16.07 8.84
C THR A 2 -24.40 -16.50 8.54
N GLY A 3 -23.79 -15.82 7.56
CA GLY A 3 -22.36 -15.98 7.26
C GLY A 3 -21.55 -15.70 8.53
N ILE A 4 -20.52 -16.51 8.76
CA ILE A 4 -19.58 -16.41 9.88
C ILE A 4 -19.08 -14.96 9.96
N LYS A 5 -19.68 -14.16 10.84
CA LYS A 5 -19.22 -12.81 11.09
C LYS A 5 -17.88 -12.93 11.80
N ASN A 6 -16.85 -12.29 11.23
CA ASN A 6 -15.54 -12.25 11.86
C ASN A 6 -15.68 -11.43 13.15
N LYS A 7 -15.22 -11.95 14.30
CA LYS A 7 -15.25 -11.26 15.60
C LYS A 7 -14.70 -9.82 15.56
N THR A 8 -13.85 -9.52 14.58
CA THR A 8 -13.32 -8.16 14.36
C THR A 8 -14.37 -7.23 13.77
N LEU A 9 -15.19 -7.71 12.83
CA LEU A 9 -16.26 -6.93 12.21
C LEU A 9 -17.39 -6.63 13.20
N GLU A 10 -17.77 -7.60 14.04
CA GLU A 10 -18.77 -7.38 15.10
C GLU A 10 -18.33 -6.28 16.07
N LYS A 11 -17.06 -6.28 16.49
CA LYS A 11 -16.49 -5.22 17.34
C LYS A 11 -16.44 -3.86 16.66
N ILE A 12 -16.36 -3.83 15.32
CA ILE A 12 -16.40 -2.58 14.55
C ILE A 12 -17.84 -2.07 14.49
N GLU A 13 -18.81 -2.94 14.16
CA GLU A 13 -20.25 -2.64 14.17
C GLU A 13 -20.70 -2.08 15.53
N GLU A 14 -20.36 -2.75 16.64
CA GLU A 14 -20.68 -2.30 18.01
C GLU A 14 -20.13 -0.90 18.32
N LYS A 15 -18.90 -0.59 17.87
CA LYS A 15 -18.29 0.73 18.07
C LYS A 15 -18.94 1.80 17.20
N MET A 16 -19.37 1.43 15.99
CA MET A 16 -20.04 2.33 15.06
C MET A 16 -21.43 2.74 15.56
N GLU A 17 -22.15 1.87 16.26
CA GLU A 17 -23.48 2.19 16.82
C GLU A 17 -23.45 3.30 17.87
N ILE A 18 -22.35 3.40 18.63
CA ILE A 18 -22.18 4.37 19.72
C ILE A 18 -21.59 5.70 19.22
N MET A 19 -21.06 5.74 17.99
CA MET A 19 -20.27 6.84 17.46
C MET A 19 -21.07 7.75 16.54
N ASP A 20 -20.69 9.03 16.46
CA ASP A 20 -21.27 9.97 15.50
C ASP A 20 -20.91 9.57 14.06
N LYS A 21 -21.93 9.36 13.22
CA LYS A 21 -21.81 9.00 11.80
C LYS A 21 -21.09 10.05 10.96
N ASN A 22 -21.09 11.31 11.39
CA ASN A 22 -20.40 12.41 10.72
C ASN A 22 -18.93 12.50 11.11
N SER A 23 -18.49 11.74 12.13
CA SER A 23 -17.10 11.76 12.57
C SER A 23 -16.19 11.04 11.56
N LEU A 24 -14.97 11.56 11.37
CA LEU A 24 -13.96 10.89 10.54
C LEU A 24 -13.62 9.48 11.07
N ARG A 25 -13.70 9.31 12.40
CA ARG A 25 -13.47 8.02 13.07
C ARG A 25 -14.50 6.97 12.64
N TYR A 26 -15.77 7.34 12.51
CA TYR A 26 -16.82 6.47 11.95
C TYR A 26 -16.54 6.13 10.49
N GLN A 27 -16.18 7.12 9.67
CA GLN A 27 -15.88 6.88 8.25
C GLN A 27 -14.73 5.88 8.04
N VAL A 28 -13.69 5.92 8.89
CA VAL A 28 -12.59 4.95 8.82
C VAL A 28 -13.09 3.53 9.12
N LEU A 29 -13.99 3.37 10.10
CA LEU A 29 -14.56 2.08 10.48
C LEU A 29 -15.48 1.54 9.38
N ASP A 30 -16.33 2.38 8.80
CA ASP A 30 -17.20 2.05 7.67
C ASP A 30 -16.39 1.63 6.43
N CYS A 31 -15.31 2.37 6.12
CA CYS A 31 -14.38 1.99 5.06
C CYS A 31 -13.65 0.66 5.35
N THR A 32 -13.51 0.29 6.62
CA THR A 32 -12.88 -0.97 7.02
C THR A 32 -13.83 -2.15 6.85
N GLU A 33 -15.12 -1.98 7.15
CA GLU A 33 -16.14 -2.98 6.85
C GLU A 33 -16.20 -3.25 5.33
N ASN A 34 -16.13 -2.16 4.56
CA ASN A 34 -16.10 -2.16 3.10
C ASN A 34 -14.70 -2.31 2.51
N PHE A 35 -13.73 -2.85 3.26
CA PHE A 35 -12.34 -2.99 2.79
C PHE A 35 -12.21 -3.77 1.48
N LYS A 36 -13.09 -4.77 1.27
CA LYS A 36 -13.09 -5.59 0.06
C LYS A 36 -13.62 -4.85 -1.18
N SER A 37 -14.48 -3.85 -0.99
CA SER A 37 -15.08 -3.10 -2.10
C SER A 37 -14.30 -1.83 -2.43
N SER A 38 -13.63 -1.19 -1.46
CA SER A 38 -12.81 0.01 -1.75
C SER A 38 -11.68 0.25 -0.76
N TRP A 39 -10.49 -0.28 -1.08
CA TRP A 39 -9.28 -0.02 -0.28
C TRP A 39 -8.79 1.44 -0.42
N ILE A 40 -9.13 2.13 -1.51
CA ILE A 40 -8.77 3.54 -1.75
C ILE A 40 -9.48 4.46 -0.75
N ALA A 41 -10.77 4.22 -0.50
CA ALA A 41 -11.54 4.97 0.50
C ALA A 41 -10.92 4.83 1.89
N LEU A 42 -10.56 3.60 2.28
CA LEU A 42 -9.84 3.36 3.53
C LEU A 42 -8.47 4.05 3.53
N GLY A 43 -7.72 3.97 2.44
CA GLY A 43 -6.41 4.62 2.30
C GLY A 43 -6.47 6.13 2.53
N ARG A 44 -7.47 6.79 1.93
CA ARG A 44 -7.74 8.22 2.11
C ARG A 44 -8.08 8.55 3.56
N ALA A 45 -9.04 7.84 4.15
CA ALA A 45 -9.46 8.09 5.52
C ALA A 45 -8.30 7.90 6.50
N LEU A 46 -7.51 6.84 6.33
CA LEU A 46 -6.29 6.59 7.10
C LEU A 46 -5.23 7.67 6.89
N TYR A 47 -5.08 8.16 5.66
CA TYR A 47 -4.14 9.23 5.36
C TYR A 47 -4.50 10.53 6.07
N SER A 48 -5.77 10.94 6.06
CA SER A 48 -6.24 12.10 6.83
C SER A 48 -5.96 11.94 8.33
N VAL A 49 -6.29 10.77 8.91
CA VAL A 49 -6.00 10.48 10.33
C VAL A 49 -4.50 10.54 10.64
N TYR A 50 -3.66 10.02 9.74
CA TYR A 50 -2.22 10.03 9.90
C TYR A 50 -1.64 11.44 9.80
N LYS A 51 -2.08 12.22 8.80
CA LYS A 51 -1.64 13.59 8.52
C LYS A 51 -1.98 14.55 9.66
N ASP A 52 -3.23 14.51 10.11
CA ASP A 52 -3.74 15.41 11.14
C ASP A 52 -3.48 14.88 12.56
N LYS A 53 -2.91 13.67 12.67
CA LYS A 53 -2.58 12.98 13.94
C LYS A 53 -3.78 12.82 14.88
N LEU A 54 -4.98 12.69 14.32
CA LEU A 54 -6.25 12.57 15.06
C LEU A 54 -6.27 11.37 16.01
N TYR A 55 -5.47 10.33 15.72
CA TYR A 55 -5.27 9.21 16.64
C TYR A 55 -4.80 9.64 18.04
N LYS A 56 -4.07 10.76 18.16
CA LYS A 56 -3.65 11.30 19.45
C LYS A 56 -4.82 11.91 20.22
N GLU A 57 -5.70 12.61 19.54
CA GLU A 57 -6.91 13.21 20.13
C GLU A 57 -7.87 12.11 20.62
N TRP A 58 -7.88 10.97 19.96
CA TRP A 58 -8.65 9.79 20.37
C TRP A 58 -7.98 8.98 21.49
N GLY A 59 -6.83 9.42 22.01
CA GLY A 59 -6.14 8.79 23.14
C GLY A 59 -5.18 7.66 22.78
N TYR A 60 -4.82 7.49 21.51
CA TYR A 60 -3.84 6.48 21.10
C TYR A 60 -2.42 7.04 21.09
N ALA A 61 -1.48 6.28 21.67
CA ALA A 61 -0.07 6.66 21.74
C ALA A 61 0.60 6.74 20.35
N SER A 62 0.18 5.89 19.42
CA SER A 62 0.71 5.85 18.05
C SER A 62 -0.37 5.45 17.05
N PHE A 63 -0.17 5.81 15.79
CA PHE A 63 -1.04 5.40 14.69
C PHE A 63 -1.15 3.87 14.62
N ASP A 64 -0.04 3.16 14.79
CA ASP A 64 -0.03 1.69 14.77
C ASP A 64 -0.95 1.10 15.84
N THR A 65 -0.91 1.66 17.06
CA THR A 65 -1.77 1.24 18.17
C THR A 65 -3.24 1.46 17.85
N TYR A 66 -3.58 2.58 17.21
CA TYR A 66 -4.94 2.85 16.75
C TYR A 66 -5.41 1.80 15.73
N ILE A 67 -4.61 1.54 14.68
CA ILE A 67 -4.95 0.54 13.66
C ILE A 67 -5.16 -0.84 14.27
N GLU A 68 -4.24 -1.29 15.12
CA GLU A 68 -4.31 -2.65 15.68
C GLU A 68 -5.45 -2.81 16.68
N ARG A 69 -5.71 -1.81 17.53
CA ARG A 69 -6.75 -1.89 18.58
C ARG A 69 -8.14 -1.59 18.08
N GLU A 70 -8.27 -0.69 17.13
CA GLU A 70 -9.57 -0.19 16.71
C GLU A 70 -10.05 -0.84 15.41
N ILE A 71 -9.18 -0.88 14.41
CA ILE A 71 -9.48 -1.41 13.07
C ILE A 71 -9.19 -2.91 12.98
N GLY A 72 -8.24 -3.42 13.79
CA GLY A 72 -7.86 -4.84 13.78
C GLY A 72 -7.01 -5.25 12.58
N ILE A 73 -6.39 -4.29 11.87
CA ILE A 73 -5.49 -4.56 10.75
C ILE A 73 -4.04 -4.66 11.24
N LYS A 74 -3.25 -5.54 10.64
CA LYS A 74 -1.80 -5.64 10.93
C LYS A 74 -1.09 -4.35 10.52
N LYS A 75 -0.19 -3.85 11.37
CA LYS A 75 0.67 -2.69 11.10
C LYS A 75 1.34 -2.72 9.71
N GLN A 76 1.84 -3.87 9.27
CA GLN A 76 2.48 -3.98 7.96
C GLN A 76 1.52 -3.69 6.80
N THR A 77 0.26 -4.13 6.92
CA THR A 77 -0.77 -3.94 5.90
C THR A 77 -1.22 -2.49 5.84
N SER A 78 -1.49 -1.86 7.00
CA SER A 78 -1.87 -0.45 7.04
C SER A 78 -0.78 0.46 6.49
N MET A 79 0.48 0.18 6.80
CA MET A 79 1.61 0.95 6.25
C MET A 79 1.76 0.78 4.73
N LYS A 80 1.53 -0.41 4.18
CA LYS A 80 1.51 -0.61 2.72
C LYS A 80 0.37 0.18 2.09
N LEU A 81 -0.84 0.06 2.65
CA LEU A 81 -2.03 0.75 2.16
C LEU A 81 -1.86 2.27 2.14
N LEU A 82 -1.40 2.84 3.26
CA LEU A 82 -1.12 4.26 3.42
C LEU A 82 -0.10 4.76 2.39
N ARG A 83 0.98 4.00 2.18
CA ARG A 83 2.03 4.35 1.21
C ARG A 83 1.56 4.22 -0.24
N SER A 84 0.75 3.20 -0.54
CA SER A 84 0.15 3.01 -1.87
C SER A 84 -0.80 4.16 -2.20
N TYR A 85 -1.66 4.56 -1.26
CA TYR A 85 -2.55 5.70 -1.44
C TYR A 85 -1.78 7.01 -1.65
N TYR A 86 -0.83 7.32 -0.76
CA TYR A 86 -0.01 8.53 -0.87
C TYR A 86 0.78 8.60 -2.18
N PHE A 87 1.22 7.45 -2.69
CA PHE A 87 1.87 7.37 -3.99
C PHE A 87 0.93 7.74 -5.14
N LEU A 88 -0.30 7.21 -5.15
CA LEU A 88 -1.30 7.56 -6.16
C LEU A 88 -1.69 9.04 -6.08
N GLU A 89 -1.87 9.59 -4.88
CA GLU A 89 -2.19 11.01 -4.70
C GLU A 89 -1.10 11.94 -5.26
N LYS A 90 0.16 11.55 -5.12
CA LYS A 90 1.30 12.35 -5.58
C LYS A 90 1.58 12.19 -7.07
N GLU A 91 1.50 10.97 -7.58
CA GLU A 91 1.93 10.64 -8.94
C GLU A 91 0.78 10.69 -9.95
N GLU A 92 -0.42 10.26 -9.53
CA GLU A 92 -1.56 10.02 -10.40
C GLU A 92 -2.85 10.60 -9.79
N PRO A 93 -2.91 11.92 -9.53
CA PRO A 93 -4.11 12.53 -8.97
C PRO A 93 -5.33 12.39 -9.90
N GLU A 94 -5.10 12.29 -11.22
CA GLU A 94 -6.15 12.08 -12.22
C GLU A 94 -6.83 10.71 -12.09
N TYR A 95 -6.09 9.68 -11.69
CA TYR A 95 -6.64 8.33 -11.47
C TYR A 95 -7.66 8.38 -10.31
N LEU A 96 -7.28 9.03 -9.20
CA LEU A 96 -8.17 9.21 -8.05
C LEU A 96 -9.41 10.06 -8.36
N GLN A 97 -9.31 11.02 -9.29
CA GLN A 97 -10.46 11.84 -9.72
C GLN A 97 -11.46 11.06 -10.58
N LYS A 98 -10.97 10.22 -11.50
CA LYS A 98 -11.83 9.36 -12.34
C LYS A 98 -12.62 8.36 -11.51
N ASP A 99 -11.96 7.72 -10.54
CA ASP A 99 -12.63 6.80 -9.61
C ASP A 99 -13.70 7.49 -8.74
N TYR A 100 -13.51 8.77 -8.39
CA TYR A 100 -14.51 9.52 -7.62
C TYR A 100 -15.81 9.70 -8.42
N ALA A 101 -15.70 9.87 -9.74
CA ALA A 101 -16.84 9.95 -10.65
C ALA A 101 -17.48 8.58 -10.90
N ASP A 102 -16.68 7.51 -10.96
CA ASP A 102 -17.12 6.13 -11.24
C ASP A 102 -17.43 5.29 -9.99
N SER A 103 -17.67 5.94 -8.84
CA SER A 103 -17.94 5.38 -7.50
C SER A 103 -19.04 4.29 -7.39
N GLN A 104 -19.65 3.88 -8.51
CA GLN A 104 -20.60 2.78 -8.67
C GLN A 104 -20.00 1.47 -9.23
N ASN A 105 -18.79 1.47 -9.81
CA ASN A 105 -18.21 0.28 -10.44
C ASN A 105 -16.98 -0.25 -9.69
N ALA A 106 -17.20 -1.07 -8.66
CA ALA A 106 -16.18 -1.81 -7.91
C ALA A 106 -15.41 -2.88 -8.74
N VAL A 107 -15.49 -2.84 -10.07
CA VAL A 107 -15.12 -3.97 -10.96
C VAL A 107 -13.65 -3.93 -11.41
N SER A 108 -12.95 -2.81 -11.29
CA SER A 108 -11.60 -2.69 -11.87
C SER A 108 -10.51 -2.10 -10.98
N LEU A 109 -10.74 -1.98 -9.66
CA LEU A 109 -9.68 -1.46 -8.79
C LEU A 109 -8.57 -2.51 -8.62
N PRO A 110 -7.31 -2.20 -8.99
CA PRO A 110 -6.22 -3.10 -8.68
C PRO A 110 -6.07 -3.18 -7.16
N SER A 111 -5.64 -4.34 -6.67
CA SER A 111 -5.31 -4.48 -5.26
C SER A 111 -4.22 -3.48 -4.83
N TYR A 112 -4.15 -3.17 -3.53
CA TYR A 112 -3.12 -2.28 -2.97
C TYR A 112 -1.69 -2.85 -3.12
N GLU A 113 -1.56 -4.17 -3.31
CA GLU A 113 -0.26 -4.85 -3.46
C GLU A 113 0.45 -4.52 -4.78
N PRO A 114 -0.18 -4.66 -5.97
CA PRO A 114 0.35 -4.14 -7.24
C PRO A 114 0.83 -2.69 -7.15
N VAL A 115 0.05 -1.82 -6.51
CA VAL A 115 0.40 -0.39 -6.35
C VAL A 115 1.64 -0.21 -5.48
N ASP A 116 1.79 -0.96 -4.37
CA ASP A 116 3.02 -0.91 -3.56
C ASP A 116 4.24 -1.42 -4.35
N ILE A 117 4.05 -2.38 -5.25
CA ILE A 117 5.11 -2.86 -6.15
C ILE A 117 5.50 -1.75 -7.13
N LEU A 118 4.54 -1.07 -7.76
CA LEU A 118 4.79 0.07 -8.66
C LEU A 118 5.58 1.19 -7.94
N ARG A 119 5.18 1.52 -6.72
CA ARG A 119 5.89 2.49 -5.87
C ARG A 119 7.33 2.07 -5.61
N LYS A 120 7.59 0.79 -5.31
CA LYS A 120 8.95 0.26 -5.10
C LYS A 120 9.74 0.24 -6.41
N ALA A 121 9.10 -0.06 -7.52
CA ALA A 121 9.68 -0.09 -8.85
C ALA A 121 10.20 1.30 -9.25
N LYS A 122 9.45 2.36 -8.95
CA LYS A 122 9.89 3.76 -9.16
C LYS A 122 11.21 4.08 -8.46
N ASN A 123 11.37 3.61 -7.21
CA ASN A 123 12.61 3.83 -6.45
C ASN A 123 13.83 3.08 -7.01
N LYS A 124 13.63 2.07 -7.87
CA LYS A 124 14.71 1.26 -8.45
C LYS A 124 15.33 1.85 -9.74
N LYS A 125 15.01 3.11 -10.10
CA LYS A 125 15.49 3.79 -11.32
C LYS A 125 15.22 2.97 -12.60
N LEU A 126 14.00 2.45 -12.74
CA LEU A 126 13.55 1.79 -13.97
C LEU A 126 13.55 2.74 -15.16
N ASP A 127 13.51 2.21 -16.38
CA ASP A 127 13.37 3.04 -17.57
C ASP A 127 12.01 3.70 -17.55
N THR A 128 11.91 4.86 -18.19
CA THR A 128 10.61 5.54 -18.30
C THR A 128 9.60 4.68 -19.06
N LEU A 129 10.03 3.96 -20.11
CA LEU A 129 9.13 3.09 -20.88
C LEU A 129 8.68 1.85 -20.09
N ASP A 130 9.63 1.16 -19.44
CA ASP A 130 9.32 -0.01 -18.60
C ASP A 130 8.35 0.34 -17.47
N TYR A 131 8.56 1.51 -16.84
CA TYR A 131 7.70 2.01 -15.79
C TYR A 131 6.28 2.32 -16.29
N LEU A 132 6.16 2.96 -17.46
CA LEU A 132 4.85 3.24 -18.06
C LEU A 132 4.11 1.95 -18.44
N HIS A 133 4.83 0.93 -18.93
CA HIS A 133 4.23 -0.37 -19.24
C HIS A 133 3.71 -1.06 -17.97
N LEU A 134 4.50 -1.08 -16.88
CA LEU A 134 4.04 -1.60 -15.59
C LEU A 134 2.85 -0.82 -15.05
N LYS A 135 2.87 0.51 -15.14
CA LYS A 135 1.78 1.38 -14.72
C LYS A 135 0.48 1.04 -15.45
N LYS A 136 0.52 0.94 -16.78
CA LYS A 136 -0.63 0.61 -17.62
C LYS A 136 -1.26 -0.72 -17.21
N ARG A 137 -0.44 -1.74 -17.03
CA ARG A 137 -0.91 -3.09 -16.65
C ARG A 137 -1.54 -3.15 -15.25
N ILE A 138 -1.10 -2.29 -14.34
CA ILE A 138 -1.67 -2.24 -13.00
C ILE A 138 -2.95 -1.43 -12.98
N LEU A 139 -2.93 -0.21 -13.54
CA LEU A 139 -4.03 0.74 -13.41
C LEU A 139 -5.16 0.50 -14.44
N ASP A 140 -4.82 0.09 -15.66
CA ASP A 140 -5.81 -0.12 -16.73
C ASP A 140 -6.25 -1.58 -16.81
N GLU A 141 -5.32 -2.54 -16.66
CA GLU A 141 -5.62 -3.98 -16.81
C GLU A 141 -5.90 -4.69 -15.47
N GLY A 142 -5.73 -4.02 -14.33
CA GLY A 142 -6.03 -4.58 -13.01
C GLY A 142 -5.20 -5.82 -12.63
N GLN A 143 -3.98 -5.96 -13.15
CA GLN A 143 -3.17 -7.18 -12.97
C GLN A 143 -2.83 -7.51 -11.50
N GLU A 144 -2.75 -8.81 -11.19
CA GLU A 144 -2.44 -9.27 -9.83
C GLU A 144 -0.96 -9.08 -9.44
N ALA A 145 -0.72 -9.02 -8.12
CA ALA A 145 0.59 -8.78 -7.55
C ALA A 145 1.67 -9.79 -8.00
N SER A 146 1.29 -11.05 -8.17
CA SER A 146 2.22 -12.12 -8.55
C SER A 146 2.78 -11.93 -9.95
N ILE A 147 1.93 -11.56 -10.91
CA ILE A 147 2.33 -11.30 -12.29
C ILE A 147 3.21 -10.05 -12.35
N VAL A 148 2.78 -8.97 -11.70
CA VAL A 148 3.54 -7.70 -11.65
C VAL A 148 4.92 -7.90 -11.02
N ARG A 149 5.05 -8.75 -9.97
CA ARG A 149 6.36 -9.09 -9.38
C ARG A 149 7.26 -9.83 -10.34
N ARG A 150 6.71 -10.79 -11.10
CA ARG A 150 7.48 -11.54 -12.09
C ARG A 150 8.00 -10.62 -13.18
N ASP A 151 7.13 -9.78 -13.72
CA ASP A 151 7.50 -8.86 -14.80
C ASP A 151 8.53 -7.83 -14.33
N LEU A 152 8.39 -7.29 -13.11
CA LEU A 152 9.40 -6.43 -12.51
C LEU A 152 10.74 -7.15 -12.37
N THR A 153 10.74 -8.43 -11.99
CA THR A 153 11.96 -9.23 -11.85
C THR A 153 12.62 -9.49 -13.20
N GLU A 154 11.82 -9.75 -14.24
CA GLU A 154 12.29 -9.93 -15.62
C GLU A 154 12.92 -8.66 -16.17
N ILE A 155 12.28 -7.50 -15.99
CA ILE A 155 12.83 -6.19 -16.40
C ILE A 155 14.16 -5.90 -15.70
N ILE A 156 14.24 -6.17 -14.39
CA ILE A 156 15.48 -5.98 -13.62
C ILE A 156 16.57 -6.94 -14.14
N ARG A 157 16.24 -8.21 -14.38
CA ARG A 157 17.20 -9.20 -14.89
C ARG A 157 17.73 -8.83 -16.27
N GLN A 158 16.85 -8.43 -17.20
CA GLN A 158 17.25 -8.01 -18.54
C GLN A 158 18.20 -6.81 -18.48
N ARG A 159 17.97 -5.87 -17.56
CA ARG A 159 18.91 -4.76 -17.34
C ARG A 159 20.25 -5.20 -16.76
N GLU A 160 20.28 -6.12 -15.80
CA GLU A 160 21.54 -6.67 -15.26
C GLU A 160 22.35 -7.43 -16.32
N GLU A 161 21.68 -8.04 -17.30
CA GLU A 161 22.32 -8.73 -18.44
C GLU A 161 22.88 -7.72 -19.47
N LEU A 162 22.20 -6.59 -19.68
CA LEU A 162 22.60 -5.53 -20.62
C LEU A 162 23.71 -4.60 -20.07
N ASP A 163 23.81 -4.42 -18.76
CA ASP A 163 24.89 -3.68 -18.10
C ASP A 163 25.70 -4.59 -17.15
N PRO A 164 26.57 -5.45 -17.72
CA PRO A 164 27.30 -6.42 -16.93
C PRO A 164 28.43 -5.78 -16.10
N GLU A 165 28.86 -4.55 -16.41
CA GLU A 165 29.96 -3.88 -15.71
C GLU A 165 29.50 -3.24 -14.39
N GLU A 166 28.36 -2.55 -14.38
CA GLU A 166 27.79 -2.00 -13.14
C GLU A 166 27.27 -3.08 -12.18
N ALA A 167 26.68 -4.16 -12.72
CA ALA A 167 26.20 -5.28 -11.92
C ALA A 167 27.35 -6.04 -11.23
N ARG A 168 28.47 -6.24 -11.93
CA ARG A 168 29.70 -6.81 -11.35
C ARG A 168 30.28 -5.91 -10.26
N GLN A 169 30.29 -4.60 -10.45
CA GLN A 169 30.79 -3.64 -9.45
C GLN A 169 29.92 -3.64 -8.18
N LYS A 170 28.58 -3.62 -8.31
CA LYS A 170 27.66 -3.70 -7.15
C LYS A 170 27.81 -5.01 -6.36
N ARG A 171 28.02 -6.14 -7.05
CA ARG A 171 28.30 -7.44 -6.40
C ARG A 171 29.64 -7.42 -5.65
N LYS A 172 30.71 -6.88 -6.25
CA LYS A 172 32.01 -6.74 -5.60
C LYS A 172 31.96 -5.87 -4.34
N ILE A 173 31.22 -4.76 -4.37
CA ILE A 173 31.06 -3.85 -3.22
C ILE A 173 30.27 -4.52 -2.08
N ALA A 174 29.20 -5.26 -2.41
CA ALA A 174 28.41 -5.99 -1.41
C ALA A 174 29.21 -7.12 -0.73
N THR A 175 30.10 -7.80 -1.46
CA THR A 175 30.97 -8.84 -0.89
C THR A 175 32.14 -8.26 -0.09
N ALA A 176 32.68 -7.11 -0.50
CA ALA A 176 33.79 -6.45 0.19
C ALA A 176 33.40 -5.80 1.54
N GLY A 177 32.13 -5.42 1.71
CA GLY A 177 31.62 -4.84 2.97
C GLY A 177 31.42 -5.83 4.13
N GLY A 178 31.66 -7.14 3.91
CA GLY A 178 31.42 -8.19 4.90
C GLY A 178 32.67 -8.69 5.66
N PHE A 179 33.87 -8.16 5.38
CA PHE A 179 35.14 -8.77 5.87
C PHE A 179 36.01 -7.89 6.78
N TRP A 180 35.44 -6.92 7.51
CA TRP A 180 36.19 -6.24 8.56
C TRP A 180 35.36 -6.17 9.84
N VAL A 181 35.69 -7.04 10.80
CA VAL A 181 36.25 -6.70 12.12
C VAL A 181 36.19 -7.97 12.98
N CYS A 182 37.33 -8.65 13.14
CA CYS A 182 37.73 -9.21 14.43
C CYS A 182 39.21 -9.65 14.38
N SER A 183 40.11 -8.67 14.44
CA SER A 183 41.46 -8.90 14.94
C SER A 183 41.51 -8.26 16.32
N LYS A 184 41.48 -9.07 17.37
CA LYS A 184 41.80 -8.64 18.72
C LYS A 184 42.89 -9.54 19.26
N GLN A 185 43.93 -8.84 19.68
CA GLN A 185 45.19 -9.23 20.28
C GLN A 185 45.00 -9.97 21.60
#